data_AF-A0AAE3AAV8-F1
#
_entry.id   AF-A0AAE3AAV8-F1
#
_cell.length_a   1.000
_cell.length_b   1.000
_cell.length_c   1.000
_cell.angle_alpha   90.00
_cell.angle_beta   90.00
_cell.angle_gamma   90.00
#
_symmetry.space_group_name_H-M   'P 1'
#
loop_
_entity.id
_entity.type
_entity.pdbx_description
1 polymer ?
#
loop_
_entity_poly.entity_id
_entity_poly.type
_entity_poly.pdbx_seq_one_letter_code
_entity_poly.pdbx_strand_id
1 'polypeptide(L)'
;MTNEELNTALYEKMFSEQETYRAWLLAQPPEEILNHTYEYTVREDILMSLEYNSLPNTQVQALLKSPSPLADVFAAWEDRETSYMEEIWQTVTGRAKEETQKFRNAQKER
;
A
#
# COMPACT_ATOMS: atom_id res chain seq x y z
N MET A 1 -29.56 -5.64 7.24
CA MET A 1 -28.23 -6.24 7.05
C MET A 1 -27.59 -6.44 8.41
N THR A 2 -26.93 -7.56 8.62
CA THR A 2 -26.06 -7.83 9.76
C THR A 2 -24.75 -7.03 9.63
N ASN A 3 -23.94 -6.99 10.68
CA ASN A 3 -22.62 -6.35 10.61
C ASN A 3 -21.68 -7.07 9.64
N GLU A 4 -21.76 -8.39 9.59
CA GLU A 4 -21.01 -9.22 8.66
C GLU A 4 -21.41 -8.90 7.21
N GLU A 5 -22.72 -8.91 6.89
CA GLU A 5 -23.22 -8.55 5.55
C GLU A 5 -22.80 -7.15 5.12
N LEU A 6 -22.74 -6.19 6.05
CA LEU A 6 -22.27 -4.83 5.75
C LEU A 6 -20.77 -4.81 5.43
N ASN A 7 -19.93 -5.50 6.20
CA ASN A 7 -18.49 -5.56 5.94
C ASN A 7 -18.20 -6.30 4.63
N THR A 8 -18.92 -7.39 4.33
CA THR A 8 -18.85 -8.07 3.04
C THR A 8 -19.20 -7.11 1.90
N ALA A 9 -20.29 -6.34 2.02
CA ALA A 9 -20.66 -5.37 0.99
C ALA A 9 -19.61 -4.27 0.78
N LEU A 10 -18.93 -3.83 1.85
CA LEU A 10 -17.83 -2.87 1.74
C LEU A 10 -16.61 -3.47 1.04
N TYR A 11 -16.22 -4.69 1.42
CA TYR A 11 -15.15 -5.43 0.76
C TYR A 11 -15.44 -5.60 -0.73
N GLU A 12 -16.63 -6.09 -1.09
CA GLU A 12 -17.02 -6.28 -2.50
C GLU A 12 -16.98 -4.98 -3.30
N LYS A 13 -17.40 -3.86 -2.71
CA LYS A 13 -17.34 -2.54 -3.34
C LYS A 13 -15.89 -2.10 -3.60
N MET A 14 -15.02 -2.21 -2.59
CA MET A 14 -13.61 -1.84 -2.70
C MET A 14 -12.85 -2.79 -3.64
N PHE A 15 -13.18 -4.08 -3.62
CA PHE A 15 -12.63 -5.08 -4.54
C PHE A 15 -13.02 -4.79 -5.99
N SER A 16 -14.30 -4.46 -6.25
CA SER A 16 -14.74 -4.07 -7.60
C SER A 16 -14.05 -2.78 -8.09
N GLU A 17 -13.75 -1.85 -7.19
CA GLU A 17 -12.96 -0.66 -7.49
C GLU A 17 -11.53 -1.03 -7.88
N GLN A 18 -10.89 -1.94 -7.13
CA GLN A 18 -9.56 -2.46 -7.43
C GLN A 18 -9.51 -3.20 -8.77
N GLU A 19 -10.49 -4.04 -9.09
CA GLU A 19 -10.52 -4.75 -10.37
C GLU A 19 -10.67 -3.79 -11.56
N THR A 20 -11.41 -2.68 -11.36
CA THR A 20 -11.49 -1.61 -12.36
C THR A 20 -10.12 -0.94 -12.56
N TYR A 21 -9.43 -0.62 -11.46
CA TYR A 21 -8.09 -0.04 -11.49
C TYR A 21 -7.06 -0.98 -12.12
N ARG A 22 -7.10 -2.27 -11.77
CA ARG A 22 -6.27 -3.33 -12.33
C ARG A 22 -6.48 -3.49 -13.83
N ALA A 23 -7.73 -3.50 -14.29
CA ALA A 23 -8.04 -3.59 -15.72
C ALA A 23 -7.50 -2.39 -16.48
N TRP A 24 -7.58 -1.19 -15.91
CA TRP A 24 -6.96 0.00 -16.48
C TRP A 24 -5.43 -0.09 -16.53
N LEU A 25 -4.78 -0.54 -15.45
CA LEU A 25 -3.32 -0.72 -15.37
C LEU A 25 -2.81 -1.70 -16.43
N LEU A 26 -3.49 -2.83 -16.62
CA LEU A 26 -3.10 -3.84 -17.61
C LEU A 26 -3.20 -3.34 -19.06
N ALA A 27 -3.89 -2.23 -19.31
CA ALA A 27 -3.95 -1.57 -20.61
C ALA A 27 -2.87 -0.49 -20.81
N GLN A 28 -2.10 -0.16 -19.77
CA GLN A 28 -1.07 0.88 -19.81
C GLN A 28 0.27 0.37 -20.37
N PRO A 29 1.15 1.26 -20.88
CA PRO A 29 2.52 0.89 -21.20
C PRO A 29 3.29 0.50 -19.92
N PRO A 30 4.36 -0.32 -20.04
CA PRO A 30 5.12 -0.78 -18.87
C PRO A 30 5.65 0.35 -17.98
N GLU A 31 6.07 1.48 -18.57
CA GLU A 31 6.54 2.65 -17.82
C GLU A 31 5.45 3.21 -16.90
N GLU A 32 4.22 3.31 -17.39
CA GLU A 32 3.10 3.79 -16.58
C GLU A 32 2.72 2.76 -15.51
N ILE A 33 2.74 1.46 -15.83
CA ILE A 33 2.53 0.41 -14.83
C ILE A 33 3.52 0.55 -13.66
N LEU A 34 4.80 0.84 -13.95
CA LEU A 34 5.83 1.02 -12.92
C LEU A 34 5.51 2.19 -11.98
N ASN A 35 4.96 3.29 -12.50
CA ASN A 35 4.56 4.46 -11.70
C ASN A 35 3.46 4.14 -10.67
N HIS A 36 2.65 3.12 -10.92
CA HIS A 36 1.48 2.77 -10.12
C HIS A 36 1.66 1.54 -9.24
N THR A 37 2.83 0.91 -9.26
CA THR A 37 3.08 -0.32 -8.49
C THR A 37 2.91 -0.15 -6.98
N TYR A 38 3.36 0.99 -6.44
CA TYR A 38 3.19 1.31 -5.03
C TYR A 38 1.71 1.42 -4.64
N GLU A 39 0.94 2.26 -5.35
CA GLU A 39 -0.51 2.39 -5.10
C GLU A 39 -1.21 1.05 -5.25
N TYR A 40 -0.92 0.29 -6.32
CA TYR A 40 -1.52 -1.01 -6.54
C TYR A 40 -1.29 -1.96 -5.36
N THR A 41 -0.05 -2.08 -4.88
CA THR A 41 0.29 -2.95 -3.75
C THR A 41 -0.42 -2.51 -2.47
N VAL A 42 -0.40 -1.22 -2.14
CA VAL A 42 -1.05 -0.72 -0.91
C VAL A 42 -2.56 -0.93 -0.96
N ARG A 43 -3.19 -0.77 -2.13
CA ARG A 43 -4.62 -1.05 -2.31
C ARG A 43 -4.97 -2.52 -2.05
N GLU A 44 -4.14 -3.46 -2.50
CA GLU A 44 -4.29 -4.88 -2.19
C GLU A 44 -4.13 -5.15 -0.67
N ASP A 45 -3.16 -4.49 -0.01
CA ASP A 45 -2.96 -4.62 1.44
C ASP A 45 -4.17 -4.07 2.25
N ILE A 46 -4.80 -2.99 1.78
CA ILE A 46 -6.04 -2.46 2.38
C ILE A 46 -7.18 -3.49 2.25
N LEU A 47 -7.32 -4.14 1.09
CA LEU A 47 -8.34 -5.18 0.89
C LEU A 47 -8.09 -6.39 1.78
N MET A 48 -6.83 -6.86 1.84
CA MET A 48 -6.43 -7.94 2.73
C MET A 48 -6.72 -7.60 4.19
N SER A 49 -6.50 -6.36 4.62
CA SER A 49 -6.86 -5.91 5.97
C SER A 49 -8.36 -6.05 6.25
N LEU A 50 -9.23 -5.76 5.28
CA LEU A 50 -10.69 -5.93 5.39
C LEU A 50 -11.15 -7.39 5.38
N GLU A 51 -10.35 -8.33 4.86
CA GLU A 51 -10.66 -9.77 4.97
C GLU A 51 -10.48 -10.27 6.42
N TYR A 52 -9.49 -9.74 7.13
CA TYR A 52 -9.16 -10.16 8.49
C TYR A 52 -9.83 -9.32 9.58
N ASN A 53 -10.37 -8.15 9.25
CA ASN A 53 -10.91 -7.20 10.21
C ASN A 53 -12.32 -6.77 9.83
N SER A 54 -13.14 -6.43 10.82
CA SER A 54 -14.47 -5.87 10.61
C SER A 54 -14.61 -4.52 11.29
N LEU A 55 -15.34 -3.62 10.64
CA LEU A 55 -15.67 -2.30 11.15
C LEU A 55 -17.09 -2.30 11.77
N PRO A 56 -17.35 -1.42 12.75
CA PRO A 56 -18.71 -1.16 13.22
C PRO A 56 -19.62 -0.66 12.10
N ASN A 57 -20.92 -1.01 12.18
CA ASN A 57 -21.93 -0.67 11.17
C ASN A 57 -21.90 0.80 10.73
N THR A 58 -21.72 1.72 11.67
CA THR A 58 -21.71 3.17 11.39
C THR A 58 -20.53 3.59 10.50
N GLN A 59 -19.36 2.97 10.69
CA GLN A 59 -18.16 3.25 9.89
C GLN A 59 -18.27 2.63 8.51
N VAL A 60 -18.75 1.39 8.42
CA VAL A 60 -19.02 0.71 7.14
C VAL A 60 -19.99 1.52 6.28
N GLN A 61 -21.11 1.97 6.87
CA GLN A 61 -22.09 2.79 6.18
C GLN A 61 -21.55 4.15 5.72
N ALA A 62 -20.57 4.71 6.44
CA ALA A 62 -19.91 5.94 6.02
C ALA A 62 -19.02 5.69 4.79
N LEU A 63 -18.20 4.63 4.80
CA LEU A 63 -17.35 4.27 3.67
C LEU A 63 -18.16 3.85 2.44
N LEU A 64 -19.27 3.12 2.62
CA LEU A 64 -20.16 2.73 1.52
C LEU A 64 -20.79 3.93 0.78
N LYS A 65 -20.89 5.10 1.43
CA LYS A 65 -21.36 6.34 0.78
C LYS A 65 -20.31 6.98 -0.11
N SER A 66 -19.03 6.65 0.06
CA SER A 66 -17.99 7.13 -0.84
C SER A 66 -18.19 6.51 -2.23
N PRO A 67 -18.02 7.28 -3.32
CA PRO A 67 -17.97 6.73 -4.67
C PRO A 67 -16.78 5.80 -4.88
N SER A 68 -15.64 6.09 -4.24
CA SER A 68 -14.34 5.42 -4.41
C SER A 68 -13.65 5.16 -3.06
N PRO A 69 -14.26 4.33 -2.19
CA PRO A 69 -13.77 4.12 -0.83
C PRO A 69 -12.33 3.57 -0.77
N LEU A 70 -11.87 2.79 -1.74
CA LEU A 70 -10.52 2.25 -1.71
C LEU A 70 -9.48 3.32 -2.03
N ALA A 71 -9.72 4.14 -3.06
CA ALA A 71 -8.89 5.30 -3.36
C ALA A 71 -8.85 6.30 -2.19
N ASP A 72 -9.98 6.55 -1.53
CA ASP A 72 -10.04 7.48 -0.40
C ASP A 72 -9.20 6.98 0.79
N VAL A 73 -9.26 5.67 1.08
CA VAL A 73 -8.45 5.06 2.15
C VAL A 73 -6.97 5.07 1.78
N PHE A 74 -6.62 4.80 0.52
CA PHE A 74 -5.25 4.89 0.02
C PHE A 74 -4.69 6.31 0.18
N ALA A 75 -5.41 7.35 -0.26
CA ALA A 75 -4.96 8.74 -0.12
C ALA A 75 -4.75 9.13 1.36
N ALA A 76 -5.65 8.69 2.24
CA ALA A 76 -5.50 8.93 3.68
C ALA A 76 -4.33 8.16 4.31
N TRP A 77 -3.92 7.03 3.72
CA TRP A 77 -2.72 6.28 4.11
C TRP A 77 -1.44 6.97 3.61
N GLU A 78 -1.40 7.34 2.33
CA GLU A 78 -0.26 7.98 1.68
C GLU A 78 0.14 9.28 2.40
N ASP A 79 -0.83 10.10 2.80
CA ASP A 79 -0.61 11.32 3.59
C ASP A 79 0.04 11.06 4.97
N ARG A 80 -0.09 9.83 5.50
CA ARG A 80 0.43 9.44 6.82
C ARG A 80 1.72 8.65 6.75
N GLU A 81 2.08 8.10 5.60
CA GLU A 81 3.26 7.23 5.48
C GLU A 81 4.55 8.04 5.49
N THR A 82 4.99 8.45 6.69
CA THR A 82 6.16 9.32 6.84
C THR A 82 7.46 8.56 7.07
N SER A 83 7.44 7.33 7.62
CA SER A 83 8.66 6.63 8.05
C SER A 83 9.32 5.77 6.97
N TYR A 84 8.57 5.33 5.95
CA TYR A 84 9.07 4.36 4.97
C TYR A 84 10.35 4.82 4.25
N MET A 85 10.34 6.06 3.74
CA MET A 85 11.51 6.63 3.05
C MET A 85 12.67 6.90 4.01
N GLU A 86 12.39 7.20 5.28
CA GLU A 86 13.43 7.34 6.30
C GLU A 86 14.11 6.00 6.58
N GLU A 87 13.34 4.93 6.74
CA GLU A 87 13.84 3.57 6.97
C GLU A 87 14.67 3.06 5.77
N ILE A 88 14.22 3.36 4.54
CA ILE A 88 15.01 3.11 3.33
C ILE A 88 16.35 3.83 3.41
N TRP A 89 16.34 5.12 3.75
CA TRP A 89 17.57 5.90 3.83
C TRP A 89 18.52 5.41 4.94
N GLN A 90 17.98 5.04 6.09
CA GLN A 90 18.75 4.43 7.17
C GLN A 90 19.40 3.11 6.70
N THR A 91 18.68 2.29 5.93
CA THR A 91 19.21 1.06 5.34
C THR A 91 20.34 1.33 4.34
N VAL A 92 20.15 2.30 3.44
CA VAL A 92 21.18 2.71 2.46
C VAL A 92 22.45 3.20 3.18
N THR A 93 22.30 4.07 4.17
CA THR A 93 23.44 4.62 4.90
C THR A 93 24.14 3.59 5.76
N GLY A 94 23.39 2.66 6.37
CA GLY A 94 23.93 1.50 7.08
C GLY A 94 24.80 0.66 6.16
N ARG A 95 24.28 0.29 4.99
CA ARG A 95 25.03 -0.53 4.03
C ARG A 95 26.27 0.18 3.48
N ALA A 96 26.17 1.47 3.19
CA ALA A 96 27.32 2.27 2.74
C ALA A 96 28.45 2.31 3.80
N LYS A 97 28.10 2.43 5.09
CA LYS A 97 29.08 2.39 6.20
C LYS A 97 29.79 1.03 6.28
N GLU A 98 29.06 -0.07 6.15
CA GLU A 98 29.61 -1.42 6.16
C GLU A 98 30.62 -1.64 5.02
N GLU A 99 30.26 -1.29 3.79
CA GLU A 99 31.15 -1.45 2.62
C GLU A 99 32.41 -0.57 2.75
N THR A 100 32.26 0.65 3.27
CA THR A 100 33.40 1.54 3.54
C THR A 100 34.36 0.95 4.59
N GLN A 101 33.82 0.26 5.60
CA GLN A 101 34.64 -0.39 6.62
C GLN A 101 35.39 -1.60 6.05
N LYS A 102 34.74 -2.43 5.24
CA LYS A 102 35.38 -3.57 4.56
C LYS A 102 36.54 -3.12 3.68
N PHE A 103 36.34 -2.06 2.88
CA PHE A 103 37.39 -1.50 2.03
C PHE A 103 38.59 -1.00 2.85
N ARG A 104 38.33 -0.29 3.96
CA ARG A 104 39.40 0.20 4.85
C ARG A 104 40.19 -0.93 5.52
N ASN A 105 39.52 -2.01 5.92
CA ASN A 105 40.20 -3.15 6.53
C ASN A 105 41.09 -3.89 5.51
N ALA A 106 40.57 -4.11 4.29
CA ALA A 106 41.33 -4.77 3.22
C ALA A 106 42.57 -3.98 2.76
N GLN A 107 42.57 -2.65 2.91
CA GLN A 107 43.76 -1.82 2.64
C GLN A 107 44.79 -1.83 3.77
N LYS A 108 44.40 -2.17 5.01
CA LYS A 108 45.34 -2.28 6.14
C LYS A 108 46.05 -3.64 6.19
N GLU A 109 45.48 -4.65 5.53
CA GLU A 109 46.01 -6.02 5.46
C GLU A 109 46.95 -6.24 4.24
N ARG A 110 47.19 -5.20 3.43
CA ARG A 110 48.14 -5.18 2.31
C ARG A 110 49.38 -4.37 2.66
#